data_AF-A0A3C1JNS9-F1
#
_entry.id   AF-A0A3C1JNS9-F1
#
_cell.length_a   1.000
_cell.length_b   1.000
_cell.length_c   1.000
_cell.angle_alpha   90.00
_cell.angle_beta   90.00
_cell.angle_gamma   90.00
#
_symmetry.space_group_name_H-M   'P 1'
#
loop_
_entity.id
_entity.type
_entity.pdbx_description
1 polymer ?
#
loop_
_entity_poly.entity_id
_entity_poly.type
_entity_poly.pdbx_seq_one_letter_code
_entity_poly.pdbx_strand_id
1 'polypeptide(L)'
;LHTKNTHWVAGLTVGLWGVYQVFPVQAQFPWSIVNNDTFQVPAWQLWFFVGMIVGYHRDVVRQRVRQFPLPVVTGILAVLALMTVWLYATDGAFLAEVLQAPSGREVLAVLFDKHVARVGRVVAFGIWFPLLYLILTLAGRPILRGLGWLLVPFGQNALYVYALHLFAVYLGALALPYVAGFDRFNPLHNTPMQVLAVALIWMAVRFRLFFDVVPR
;
A
#
# COMPACT_ATOMS: atom_id res chain seq x y z
N LEU A 1 -13.40 25.39 -16.89
CA LEU A 1 -12.25 24.60 -17.37
C LEU A 1 -12.53 23.11 -17.11
N HIS A 2 -13.33 22.49 -17.98
CA HIS A 2 -12.98 21.33 -18.83
C HIS A 2 -13.24 19.92 -18.24
N THR A 3 -14.48 19.62 -17.86
CA THR A 3 -14.96 18.22 -17.72
C THR A 3 -14.79 17.42 -19.02
N LYS A 4 -14.75 18.10 -20.19
CA LYS A 4 -14.52 17.50 -21.51
C LYS A 4 -13.13 16.92 -21.73
N ASN A 5 -12.14 17.13 -20.85
CA ASN A 5 -10.78 16.63 -21.11
C ASN A 5 -10.36 15.53 -20.14
N THR A 6 -11.12 15.29 -19.07
CA THR A 6 -10.76 14.29 -18.05
C THR A 6 -10.76 12.86 -18.61
N HIS A 7 -11.65 12.54 -19.54
CA HIS A 7 -11.68 11.22 -20.19
C HIS A 7 -10.46 10.98 -21.08
N TRP A 8 -9.92 12.02 -21.73
CA TRP A 8 -8.67 11.92 -22.48
C TRP A 8 -7.48 11.64 -21.57
N VAL A 9 -7.41 12.33 -20.42
CA VAL A 9 -6.36 12.06 -19.43
C VAL A 9 -6.50 10.64 -18.89
N ALA A 10 -7.72 10.21 -18.53
CA ALA A 10 -7.96 8.84 -18.08
C ALA A 10 -7.54 7.79 -19.12
N GLY A 11 -7.97 7.98 -20.37
CA GLY A 11 -7.65 7.07 -21.47
C GLY A 11 -6.15 7.02 -21.77
N LEU A 12 -5.48 8.17 -21.78
CA LEU A 12 -4.03 8.25 -21.98
C LEU A 12 -3.28 7.56 -20.83
N THR A 13 -3.63 7.85 -19.57
CA THR A 13 -3.00 7.26 -18.39
C THR A 13 -3.18 5.74 -18.37
N VAL A 14 -4.42 5.26 -18.57
CA VAL A 14 -4.71 3.81 -18.59
C VAL A 14 -4.08 3.14 -19.81
N GLY A 15 -4.07 3.80 -20.97
CA GLY A 15 -3.45 3.30 -22.19
C GLY A 15 -1.95 3.14 -22.05
N LEU A 16 -1.24 4.18 -21.58
CA LEU A 16 0.20 4.11 -21.32
C LEU A 16 0.53 3.06 -20.25
N TRP A 17 -0.27 2.96 -19.19
CA TRP A 17 -0.14 1.91 -18.19
C TRP A 17 -0.32 0.51 -18.79
N GLY A 18 -1.32 0.32 -19.66
CA GLY A 18 -1.60 -0.94 -20.33
C GLY A 18 -0.48 -1.36 -21.29
N VAL A 19 0.03 -0.41 -22.10
CA VAL A 19 1.20 -0.63 -22.96
C VAL A 19 2.41 -1.04 -22.12
N TYR A 20 2.61 -0.40 -20.96
CA TYR A 20 3.68 -0.77 -20.04
C TYR A 20 3.55 -2.19 -19.46
N GLN A 21 2.32 -2.70 -19.25
CA GLN A 21 2.14 -4.07 -18.77
C GLN A 21 2.65 -5.12 -19.77
N VAL A 22 2.51 -4.85 -21.08
CA VAL A 22 2.88 -5.78 -22.15
C VAL A 22 4.31 -5.56 -22.63
N PHE A 23 4.73 -4.29 -22.76
CA PHE A 23 6.03 -3.88 -23.31
C PHE A 23 6.81 -3.00 -22.31
N PRO A 24 7.19 -3.52 -21.13
CA PRO A 24 7.76 -2.70 -20.05
C PRO A 24 9.12 -2.08 -20.39
N VAL A 25 9.87 -2.67 -21.32
CA VAL A 25 11.18 -2.16 -21.77
C VAL A 25 10.99 -1.03 -22.78
N GLN A 26 10.08 -1.20 -23.74
CA GLN A 26 9.83 -0.25 -24.83
C GLN A 26 8.98 0.94 -24.38
N ALA A 27 8.15 0.75 -23.36
CA ALA A 27 7.25 1.77 -22.84
C ALA A 27 7.91 2.71 -21.83
N GLN A 28 9.23 2.60 -21.57
CA GLN A 28 9.95 3.52 -20.68
C GLN A 28 9.98 4.93 -21.29
N PHE A 29 9.11 5.80 -20.81
CA PHE A 29 8.93 7.18 -21.27
C PHE A 29 8.80 8.12 -20.04
N PRO A 30 9.31 9.37 -20.07
CA PRO A 30 9.95 10.06 -21.20
C PRO A 30 11.45 9.81 -21.34
N TRP A 31 12.08 9.23 -20.32
CA TRP A 31 13.49 8.89 -20.32
C TRP A 31 13.68 7.56 -19.61
N SER A 32 14.61 6.75 -20.09
CA SER A 32 15.11 5.60 -19.34
C SER A 32 16.04 6.10 -18.25
N ILE A 33 15.86 5.61 -17.04
CA ILE A 33 16.79 5.89 -15.94
C ILE A 33 17.60 4.62 -15.73
N VAL A 34 18.91 4.72 -15.91
CA VAL A 34 19.85 3.60 -15.69
C VAL A 34 19.79 3.19 -14.21
N ASN A 35 19.66 1.88 -13.93
CA ASN A 35 19.50 1.29 -12.59
C ASN A 35 18.22 1.73 -11.84
N ASN A 36 17.19 2.18 -12.54
CA ASN A 36 15.92 2.52 -11.91
C ASN A 36 14.98 1.33 -11.83
N ASP A 37 15.14 0.59 -10.76
CA ASP A 37 14.27 -0.52 -10.46
C ASP A 37 13.04 -0.10 -9.65
N THR A 38 12.78 1.20 -9.39
CA THR A 38 11.74 1.59 -8.41
C THR A 38 10.70 2.57 -8.94
N PHE A 39 11.04 3.47 -9.86
CA PHE A 39 10.14 4.54 -10.30
C PHE A 39 9.96 4.58 -11.82
N GLN A 40 9.01 3.78 -12.30
CA GLN A 40 8.65 3.74 -13.71
C GLN A 40 7.46 4.68 -13.98
N VAL A 41 7.72 5.86 -14.56
CA VAL A 41 6.69 6.90 -14.84
C VAL A 41 5.42 6.33 -15.50
N PRO A 42 5.51 5.47 -16.54
CA PRO A 42 4.33 4.94 -17.22
C PRO A 42 3.44 4.07 -16.32
N ALA A 43 4.03 3.40 -15.33
CA ALA A 43 3.30 2.58 -14.37
C ALA A 43 2.71 3.43 -13.24
N TRP A 44 3.50 4.36 -12.68
CA TRP A 44 3.12 5.13 -11.49
C TRP A 44 2.10 6.23 -11.77
N GLN A 45 2.10 6.81 -12.97
CA GLN A 45 1.13 7.84 -13.38
C GLN A 45 -0.33 7.40 -13.18
N LEU A 46 -0.60 6.08 -13.24
CA LEU A 46 -1.94 5.53 -13.00
C LEU A 46 -2.49 6.00 -11.65
N TRP A 47 -1.71 5.87 -10.58
CA TRP A 47 -2.16 6.23 -9.25
C TRP A 47 -2.42 7.72 -9.11
N PHE A 48 -1.53 8.56 -9.66
CA PHE A 48 -1.63 10.00 -9.57
C PHE A 48 -2.84 10.53 -10.33
N PHE A 49 -2.95 10.23 -11.63
CA PHE A 49 -4.03 10.78 -12.44
C PHE A 49 -5.37 10.13 -12.13
N VAL A 50 -5.45 8.81 -11.93
CA VAL A 50 -6.73 8.19 -11.55
C VAL A 50 -7.18 8.71 -10.18
N GLY A 51 -6.27 8.86 -9.22
CA GLY A 51 -6.59 9.46 -7.92
C GLY A 51 -7.11 10.89 -8.04
N MET A 52 -6.44 11.74 -8.83
CA MET A 52 -6.90 13.11 -9.11
C MET A 52 -8.25 13.16 -9.81
N ILE A 53 -8.49 12.28 -10.78
CA ILE A 53 -9.75 12.21 -11.54
C ILE A 53 -10.90 11.77 -10.62
N VAL A 54 -10.68 10.75 -9.80
CA VAL A 54 -11.66 10.28 -8.80
C VAL A 54 -11.95 11.38 -7.79
N GLY A 55 -10.92 12.09 -7.32
CA GLY A 55 -11.06 13.23 -6.41
C GLY A 55 -11.81 14.42 -7.02
N TYR A 56 -11.50 14.77 -8.27
CA TYR A 56 -12.18 15.85 -9.01
C TYR A 56 -13.65 15.53 -9.26
N HIS A 57 -13.98 14.28 -9.57
CA HIS A 57 -15.36 13.81 -9.77
C HIS A 57 -15.98 13.17 -8.52
N ARG A 58 -15.51 13.52 -7.31
CA ARG A 58 -15.90 12.90 -6.03
C ARG A 58 -17.42 12.80 -5.83
N ASP A 59 -18.18 13.82 -6.21
CA ASP A 59 -19.62 13.85 -5.93
C ASP A 59 -20.39 12.90 -6.86
N VAL A 60 -19.96 12.81 -8.12
CA VAL A 60 -20.49 11.84 -9.10
C VAL A 60 -20.15 10.42 -8.69
N VAL A 61 -18.89 10.18 -8.31
CA VAL A 61 -18.44 8.87 -7.80
C VAL A 61 -19.25 8.49 -6.57
N ARG A 62 -19.42 9.42 -5.61
CA ARG A 62 -20.22 9.21 -4.41
C ARG A 62 -21.68 8.87 -4.74
N GLN A 63 -22.31 9.62 -5.64
CA GLN A 63 -23.70 9.35 -6.04
C GLN A 63 -23.84 7.96 -6.65
N ARG A 64 -22.92 7.58 -7.54
CA ARG A 64 -22.93 6.26 -8.18
C ARG A 64 -22.65 5.14 -7.21
N VAL A 65 -21.71 5.30 -6.27
CA VAL A 65 -21.41 4.26 -5.28
C VAL A 65 -22.57 4.08 -4.28
N ARG A 66 -23.30 5.16 -3.95
CA ARG A 66 -24.47 5.11 -3.05
C ARG A 66 -25.64 4.29 -3.60
N GLN A 67 -25.67 3.97 -4.89
CA GLN A 67 -26.70 3.09 -5.45
C GLN A 67 -26.56 1.64 -4.98
N PHE A 68 -25.37 1.25 -4.50
CA PHE A 68 -25.11 -0.09 -4.01
C PHE A 68 -25.33 -0.17 -2.49
N PRO A 69 -25.99 -1.23 -1.98
CA PRO A 69 -26.19 -1.40 -0.55
C PRO A 69 -24.84 -1.62 0.15
N LEU A 70 -24.55 -0.79 1.15
CA LEU A 70 -23.27 -0.77 1.86
C LEU A 70 -22.85 -2.14 2.41
N PRO A 71 -23.74 -2.98 3.01
CA PRO A 71 -23.36 -4.31 3.50
C PRO A 71 -22.88 -5.23 2.37
N VAL A 72 -23.49 -5.15 1.19
CA VAL A 72 -23.12 -5.99 0.03
C VAL A 72 -21.75 -5.56 -0.50
N VAL A 73 -21.52 -4.26 -0.67
CA VAL A 73 -20.21 -3.75 -1.11
C VAL A 73 -19.11 -4.12 -0.12
N THR A 74 -19.38 -3.93 1.18
CA THR A 74 -18.44 -4.29 2.24
C THR A 74 -18.15 -5.79 2.25
N GLY A 75 -19.19 -6.63 2.12
CA GLY A 75 -19.07 -8.09 2.07
C GLY A 75 -18.24 -8.55 0.87
N ILE A 76 -18.52 -8.03 -0.33
CA ILE A 76 -17.74 -8.34 -1.54
C ILE A 76 -16.28 -7.93 -1.36
N LEU A 77 -16.01 -6.71 -0.90
CA LEU A 77 -14.65 -6.23 -0.68
C LEU A 77 -13.92 -7.06 0.38
N ALA A 78 -14.60 -7.46 1.46
CA ALA A 78 -14.03 -8.30 2.50
C ALA A 78 -13.68 -9.70 1.98
N VAL A 79 -14.58 -10.33 1.19
CA VAL A 79 -14.30 -11.62 0.54
C VAL A 79 -13.13 -11.50 -0.42
N LEU A 80 -13.10 -10.48 -1.27
CA LEU A 80 -11.99 -10.24 -2.19
C LEU A 80 -10.67 -9.99 -1.45
N ALA A 81 -10.70 -9.24 -0.35
CA ALA A 81 -9.52 -9.01 0.50
C ALA A 81 -9.03 -10.32 1.12
N LEU A 82 -9.93 -11.13 1.69
CA LEU A 82 -9.61 -12.45 2.22
C LEU A 82 -9.05 -13.37 1.14
N MET A 83 -9.58 -13.32 -0.08
CA MET A 83 -9.02 -14.04 -1.23
C MET A 83 -7.60 -13.59 -1.53
N THR A 84 -7.29 -12.28 -1.48
CA THR A 84 -5.89 -11.84 -1.65
C THR A 84 -4.98 -12.34 -0.53
N VAL A 85 -5.44 -12.35 0.73
CA VAL A 85 -4.67 -12.92 1.86
C VAL A 85 -4.44 -14.42 1.64
N TRP A 86 -5.47 -15.16 1.27
CA TRP A 86 -5.40 -16.59 1.02
C TRP A 86 -4.46 -16.92 -0.14
N LEU A 87 -4.50 -16.15 -1.23
CA LEU A 87 -3.57 -16.29 -2.35
C LEU A 87 -2.12 -16.11 -1.89
N TYR A 88 -1.83 -15.11 -1.06
CA TYR A 88 -0.49 -14.93 -0.50
C TYR A 88 -0.10 -16.03 0.49
N ALA A 89 -1.01 -16.48 1.34
CA ALA A 89 -0.77 -17.54 2.32
C ALA A 89 -0.52 -18.91 1.69
N THR A 90 -0.99 -19.12 0.45
CA THR A 90 -0.83 -20.36 -0.32
C THR A 90 0.24 -20.23 -1.42
N ASP A 91 1.11 -19.21 -1.35
CA ASP A 91 2.13 -18.91 -2.36
C ASP A 91 1.57 -18.86 -3.80
N GLY A 92 0.29 -18.49 -3.97
CA GLY A 92 -0.37 -18.35 -5.26
C GLY A 92 -0.69 -19.66 -5.96
N ALA A 93 -0.75 -20.80 -5.25
CA ALA A 93 -0.98 -22.13 -5.81
C ALA A 93 -2.17 -22.18 -6.79
N PHE A 94 -3.29 -21.58 -6.41
CA PHE A 94 -4.49 -21.49 -7.27
C PHE A 94 -4.23 -20.77 -8.59
N LEU A 95 -3.48 -19.66 -8.58
CA LEU A 95 -3.16 -18.94 -9.82
C LEU A 95 -2.20 -19.75 -10.69
N ALA A 96 -1.29 -20.51 -10.08
CA ALA A 96 -0.39 -21.39 -10.82
C ALA A 96 -1.18 -22.47 -11.59
N GLU A 97 -2.18 -23.07 -10.93
CA GLU A 97 -3.06 -24.07 -11.54
C GLU A 97 -3.89 -23.47 -12.69
N VAL A 98 -4.56 -22.34 -12.45
CA VAL A 98 -5.43 -21.68 -13.45
C VAL A 98 -4.63 -21.19 -14.66
N LEU A 99 -3.42 -20.65 -14.44
CA LEU A 99 -2.57 -20.11 -15.51
C LEU A 99 -1.60 -21.14 -16.09
N GLN A 100 -1.65 -22.40 -15.62
CA GLN A 100 -0.73 -23.48 -15.99
C GLN A 100 0.75 -23.07 -15.83
N ALA A 101 1.04 -22.32 -14.77
CA ALA A 101 2.38 -21.82 -14.48
C ALA A 101 3.15 -22.78 -13.55
N PRO A 102 4.49 -22.88 -13.69
CA PRO A 102 5.30 -23.77 -12.86
C PRO A 102 5.29 -23.42 -11.36
N SER A 103 5.10 -22.15 -11.03
CA SER A 103 5.21 -21.63 -9.67
C SER A 103 4.22 -20.50 -9.42
N GLY A 104 3.37 -20.67 -8.41
CA GLY A 104 2.46 -19.62 -7.95
C GLY A 104 3.20 -18.40 -7.42
N ARG A 105 4.38 -18.62 -6.81
CA ARG A 105 5.20 -17.55 -6.24
C ARG A 105 5.78 -16.65 -7.33
N GLU A 106 6.17 -17.22 -8.47
CA GLU A 106 6.63 -16.44 -9.63
C GLU A 106 5.46 -15.66 -10.25
N VAL A 107 4.29 -16.29 -10.37
CA VAL A 107 3.08 -15.60 -10.81
C VAL A 107 2.75 -14.41 -9.90
N LEU A 108 2.80 -14.61 -8.58
CA LEU A 108 2.60 -13.53 -7.62
C LEU A 108 3.68 -12.45 -7.73
N ALA A 109 4.95 -12.82 -7.91
CA ALA A 109 6.05 -11.87 -8.07
C ALA A 109 5.84 -10.98 -9.31
N VAL A 110 5.38 -11.56 -10.43
CA VAL A 110 5.09 -10.82 -11.66
C VAL A 110 3.83 -9.96 -11.54
N LEU A 111 2.75 -10.49 -10.94
CA LEU A 111 1.46 -9.78 -10.84
C LEU A 111 1.45 -8.71 -9.75
N PHE A 112 2.24 -8.89 -8.69
CA PHE A 112 2.25 -8.03 -7.50
C PHE A 112 3.60 -7.35 -7.26
N ASP A 113 4.42 -7.21 -8.30
CA ASP A 113 5.73 -6.56 -8.22
C ASP A 113 5.67 -5.23 -7.46
N LYS A 114 6.48 -5.09 -6.40
CA LYS A 114 6.48 -3.91 -5.53
C LYS A 114 7.01 -2.65 -6.19
N HIS A 115 7.73 -2.79 -7.30
CA HIS A 115 8.44 -1.71 -7.97
C HIS A 115 7.56 -0.98 -8.99
N VAL A 116 6.53 -1.66 -9.51
CA VAL A 116 5.66 -1.09 -10.54
C VAL A 116 4.20 -1.36 -10.24
N ALA A 117 3.31 -0.55 -10.82
CA ALA A 117 1.87 -0.72 -10.69
C ALA A 117 1.37 -1.89 -11.55
N ARG A 118 1.78 -3.13 -11.26
CA ARG A 118 1.30 -4.31 -11.98
C ARG A 118 -0.21 -4.50 -11.78
N VAL A 119 -0.84 -5.22 -12.69
CA VAL A 119 -2.30 -5.48 -12.69
C VAL A 119 -2.79 -6.01 -11.32
N GLY A 120 -2.07 -6.96 -10.72
CA GLY A 120 -2.43 -7.50 -9.40
C GLY A 120 -2.44 -6.43 -8.31
N ARG A 121 -1.50 -5.47 -8.34
CA ARG A 121 -1.52 -4.33 -7.41
C ARG A 121 -2.65 -3.36 -7.70
N VAL A 122 -2.94 -3.05 -8.95
CA VAL A 122 -4.10 -2.19 -9.30
C VAL A 122 -5.39 -2.75 -8.71
N VAL A 123 -5.61 -4.06 -8.88
CA VAL A 123 -6.75 -4.76 -8.30
C VAL A 123 -6.70 -4.75 -6.77
N ALA A 124 -5.55 -5.09 -6.17
CA ALA A 124 -5.40 -5.09 -4.71
C ALA A 124 -5.69 -3.72 -4.10
N PHE A 125 -5.22 -2.63 -4.70
CA PHE A 125 -5.52 -1.28 -4.22
C PHE A 125 -7.02 -0.98 -4.34
N GLY A 126 -7.65 -1.35 -5.46
CA GLY A 126 -9.09 -1.22 -5.68
C GLY A 126 -9.95 -1.99 -4.68
N ILE A 127 -9.41 -3.04 -4.06
CA ILE A 127 -10.06 -3.82 -2.99
C ILE A 127 -9.76 -3.22 -1.62
N TRP A 128 -8.48 -3.10 -1.28
CA TRP A 128 -8.03 -2.79 0.07
C TRP A 128 -8.27 -1.33 0.46
N PHE A 129 -8.06 -0.35 -0.43
CA PHE A 129 -8.25 1.05 -0.06
C PHE A 129 -9.72 1.37 0.27
N PRO A 130 -10.70 0.99 -0.55
CA PRO A 130 -12.11 1.16 -0.20
C PRO A 130 -12.49 0.38 1.06
N LEU A 131 -12.01 -0.85 1.22
CA LEU A 131 -12.29 -1.66 2.40
C LEU A 131 -11.75 -1.01 3.68
N LEU A 132 -10.49 -0.58 3.68
CA LEU A 132 -9.86 0.10 4.82
C LEU A 132 -10.56 1.43 5.13
N TYR A 133 -10.93 2.19 4.10
CA TYR A 133 -11.72 3.40 4.26
C TYR A 133 -13.07 3.11 4.94
N LEU A 134 -13.76 2.03 4.53
CA LEU A 134 -15.02 1.60 5.14
C LEU A 134 -14.82 1.13 6.58
N ILE A 135 -13.76 0.37 6.87
CA ILE A 135 -13.40 -0.06 8.23
C ILE A 135 -13.17 1.17 9.11
N LEU A 136 -12.39 2.14 8.66
CA LEU A 136 -12.14 3.37 9.42
C LEU A 136 -13.41 4.21 9.59
N THR A 137 -14.32 4.19 8.61
CA THR A 137 -15.59 4.93 8.68
C THR A 137 -16.58 4.28 9.65
N LEU A 138 -16.73 2.96 9.60
CA LEU A 138 -17.72 2.20 10.38
C LEU A 138 -17.20 1.87 11.78
N ALA A 139 -15.94 1.45 11.87
CA ALA A 139 -15.27 1.06 13.11
C ALA A 139 -14.28 2.12 13.64
N GLY A 140 -14.29 3.35 13.10
CA GLY A 140 -13.41 4.42 13.57
C GLY A 140 -13.55 4.72 15.06
N ARG A 141 -14.79 4.77 15.59
CA ARG A 141 -15.03 4.98 17.02
C ARG A 141 -14.46 3.87 17.91
N PRO A 142 -14.76 2.57 17.69
CA PRO A 142 -14.14 1.51 18.48
C PRO A 142 -12.62 1.44 18.30
N ILE A 143 -12.09 1.67 17.09
CA ILE A 143 -10.64 1.74 16.85
C ILE A 143 -10.00 2.86 17.67
N LEU A 144 -10.57 4.06 17.67
CA LEU A 144 -10.05 5.18 18.46
C LEU A 144 -10.21 4.97 19.96
N ARG A 145 -11.22 4.22 20.41
CA ARG A 145 -11.33 3.86 21.83
C ARG A 145 -10.23 2.89 22.27
N GLY A 146 -9.92 1.89 21.45
CA GLY A 146 -8.89 0.88 21.79
C GLY A 146 -7.46 1.34 21.53
N LEU A 147 -7.23 1.96 20.36
CA LEU A 147 -5.90 2.32 19.85
C LEU A 147 -5.67 3.83 19.75
N GLY A 148 -6.63 4.68 20.15
CA GLY A 148 -6.48 6.13 20.03
C GLY A 148 -5.31 6.70 20.84
N TRP A 149 -4.95 6.06 21.96
CA TRP A 149 -3.79 6.43 22.77
C TRP A 149 -2.45 6.32 22.01
N LEU A 150 -2.40 5.49 20.96
CA LEU A 150 -1.25 5.29 20.07
C LEU A 150 -1.43 6.03 18.75
N LEU A 151 -2.58 5.82 18.08
CA LEU A 151 -2.83 6.33 16.73
C LEU A 151 -2.96 7.86 16.67
N VAL A 152 -3.58 8.49 17.67
CA VAL A 152 -3.77 9.96 17.65
C VAL A 152 -2.45 10.70 17.83
N PRO A 153 -1.58 10.39 18.83
CA PRO A 153 -0.27 11.02 18.93
C PRO A 153 0.62 10.76 17.71
N PHE A 154 0.53 9.58 17.11
CA PHE A 154 1.32 9.22 15.93
C PHE A 154 0.88 10.04 14.72
N GLY A 155 -0.43 10.16 14.49
CA GLY A 155 -0.97 10.93 13.37
C GLY A 155 -0.67 12.43 13.48
N GLN A 156 -0.65 12.98 14.70
CA GLN A 156 -0.33 14.41 14.95
C GLN A 156 1.16 14.74 14.75
N ASN A 157 2.04 13.75 14.80
CA ASN A 157 3.49 13.92 14.65
C ASN A 157 4.02 12.95 13.59
N ALA A 158 3.29 12.82 12.47
CA ALA A 158 3.52 11.75 11.50
C ALA A 158 4.91 11.82 10.87
N LEU A 159 5.43 13.03 10.60
CA LEU A 159 6.77 13.19 10.04
C LEU A 159 7.85 12.77 11.04
N TYR A 160 7.69 13.17 12.30
CA TYR A 160 8.58 12.78 13.39
C TYR A 160 8.61 11.27 13.61
N VAL A 161 7.43 10.64 13.68
CA VAL A 161 7.29 9.18 13.83
C VAL A 161 7.89 8.44 12.65
N TYR A 162 7.66 8.92 11.43
CA TYR A 162 8.25 8.34 10.22
C TYR A 162 9.78 8.41 10.25
N ALA A 163 10.35 9.56 10.59
CA ALA A 163 11.80 9.74 10.70
C ALA A 163 12.41 8.81 11.75
N LEU A 164 11.85 8.78 12.96
CA LEU A 164 12.30 7.86 14.01
C LEU A 164 12.19 6.38 13.61
N HIS A 165 11.11 6.01 12.91
CA HIS A 165 10.93 4.65 12.43
C HIS A 165 12.03 4.24 11.44
N LEU A 166 12.43 5.13 10.53
CA LEU A 166 13.55 4.87 9.63
C LEU A 166 14.85 4.60 10.39
N PHE A 167 15.15 5.41 11.41
CA PHE A 167 16.32 5.17 12.27
C PHE A 167 16.20 3.86 13.05
N ALA A 168 15.05 3.55 13.63
CA ALA A 168 14.83 2.30 14.36
C ALA A 168 15.02 1.07 13.46
N VAL A 169 14.48 1.09 12.24
CA VAL A 169 14.65 0.01 11.25
C VAL A 169 16.11 -0.10 10.81
N TYR A 170 16.78 1.01 10.53
CA TYR A 170 18.18 1.01 10.11
C TYR A 170 19.11 0.50 11.21
N LEU A 171 18.96 0.99 12.44
CA LEU A 171 19.73 0.54 13.59
C LEU A 171 19.45 -0.93 13.91
N GLY A 172 18.19 -1.37 13.82
CA GLY A 172 17.84 -2.78 13.95
C GLY A 172 18.51 -3.64 12.88
N ALA A 173 18.52 -3.20 11.63
CA ALA A 173 19.17 -3.90 10.53
C ALA A 173 20.70 -4.02 10.73
N LEU A 174 21.33 -3.04 11.36
CA LEU A 174 22.76 -3.08 11.69
C LEU A 174 23.05 -3.93 12.93
N ALA A 175 22.25 -3.83 13.99
CA ALA A 175 22.56 -4.44 15.28
C ALA A 175 22.13 -5.90 15.39
N LEU A 176 20.93 -6.24 14.89
CA LEU A 176 20.32 -7.55 15.09
C LEU A 176 21.09 -8.73 14.47
N PRO A 177 21.80 -8.59 13.33
CA PRO A 177 22.64 -9.67 12.80
C PRO A 177 23.78 -10.12 13.73
N TYR A 178 24.21 -9.26 14.66
CA TYR A 178 25.28 -9.57 15.62
C TYR A 178 24.76 -10.22 16.91
N VAL A 179 23.44 -10.33 17.07
CA VAL A 179 22.82 -11.01 18.21
C VAL A 179 22.82 -12.51 17.93
N ALA A 180 23.58 -13.26 18.73
CA ALA A 180 23.69 -14.71 18.58
C ALA A 180 22.30 -15.38 18.66
N GLY A 181 21.98 -16.21 17.65
CA GLY A 181 20.71 -16.92 17.56
C GLY A 181 19.52 -16.08 17.07
N PHE A 182 19.72 -14.79 16.73
CA PHE A 182 18.67 -13.97 16.16
C PHE A 182 18.44 -14.31 14.69
N ASP A 183 17.19 -14.62 14.35
CA ASP A 183 16.75 -14.87 12.99
C ASP A 183 15.60 -13.92 12.65
N ARG A 184 15.86 -12.96 11.76
CA ARG A 184 14.88 -11.98 11.29
C ARG A 184 13.70 -12.59 10.53
N PHE A 185 13.85 -13.80 9.98
CA PHE A 185 12.80 -14.50 9.25
C PHE A 185 11.89 -15.29 10.19
N ASN A 186 12.33 -15.57 11.41
CA ASN A 186 11.49 -16.20 12.42
C ASN A 186 10.49 -15.17 13.00
N PRO A 187 9.17 -15.37 12.86
CA PRO A 187 8.16 -14.45 13.40
C PRO A 187 8.28 -14.22 14.91
N LEU A 188 8.75 -15.21 15.67
CA LEU A 188 8.92 -15.11 17.12
C LEU A 188 10.06 -14.18 17.52
N HIS A 189 11.08 -14.02 16.68
CA HIS A 189 12.19 -13.10 16.92
C HIS A 189 11.88 -11.71 16.35
N ASN A 190 11.24 -11.66 15.18
CA ASN A 190 10.95 -10.41 14.48
C ASN A 190 9.81 -9.61 15.13
N THR A 191 8.72 -10.27 15.54
CA THR A 191 7.54 -9.59 16.09
C THR A 191 7.86 -8.80 17.36
N PRO A 192 8.58 -9.35 18.37
CA PRO A 192 8.96 -8.58 19.56
C PRO A 192 9.84 -7.37 19.24
N MET A 193 10.75 -7.48 18.27
CA MET A 193 11.61 -6.34 17.87
C MET A 193 10.79 -5.24 17.21
N GLN A 194 9.79 -5.58 16.39
CA GLN A 194 8.88 -4.59 15.82
C GLN A 194 8.01 -3.93 16.88
N VAL A 195 7.46 -4.70 17.83
CA VAL A 195 6.68 -4.17 18.95
C VAL A 195 7.55 -3.23 19.80
N LEU A 196 8.80 -3.62 20.08
CA LEU A 196 9.76 -2.79 20.81
C LEU A 196 10.05 -1.48 20.06
N ALA A 197 10.29 -1.53 18.75
CA ALA A 197 10.51 -0.33 17.95
C ALA A 197 9.31 0.63 18.02
N VAL A 198 8.08 0.11 17.88
CA VAL A 198 6.85 0.93 18.00
C VAL A 198 6.70 1.50 19.41
N ALA A 199 6.98 0.72 20.45
CA ALA A 199 6.90 1.16 21.84
C ALA A 199 7.92 2.28 22.15
N LEU A 200 9.16 2.15 21.67
CA LEU A 200 10.20 3.17 21.82
C LEU A 200 9.82 4.48 21.12
N ILE A 201 9.31 4.39 19.90
CA ILE A 201 8.82 5.57 19.16
C ILE A 201 7.65 6.21 19.90
N TRP A 202 6.73 5.40 20.43
CA TRP A 202 5.62 5.91 21.22
C TRP A 202 6.08 6.62 22.49
N MET A 203 7.05 6.06 23.21
CA MET A 203 7.66 6.74 24.35
C MET A 203 8.30 8.07 23.92
N ALA A 204 9.04 8.08 22.81
CA ALA A 204 9.69 9.29 22.30
C ALA A 204 8.67 10.40 21.95
N VAL A 205 7.52 10.05 21.36
CA VAL A 205 6.40 10.98 21.13
C VAL A 205 5.78 11.43 22.44
N ARG A 206 5.53 10.51 23.38
CA ARG A 206 4.87 10.80 24.66
C ARG A 206 5.70 11.74 25.53
N PHE A 207 7.02 11.57 25.55
CA PHE A 207 7.96 12.40 26.30
C PHE A 207 8.48 13.60 25.51
N ARG A 208 8.02 13.81 24.27
CA ARG A 208 8.45 14.90 23.38
C ARG A 208 9.97 14.98 23.20
N LEU A 209 10.64 13.83 23.18
CA LEU A 209 12.08 13.77 22.93
C LEU A 209 12.35 14.27 21.50
N PHE A 210 13.42 15.04 21.28
CA PHE A 210 13.84 15.51 19.94
C PHE A 210 12.83 16.38 19.16
N PHE A 211 11.79 16.94 19.81
CA PHE A 211 10.80 17.80 19.15
C PHE A 211 11.37 19.15 18.67
N ASP A 212 12.55 19.54 19.16
CA ASP A 212 13.23 20.78 18.77
C ASP A 212 14.13 20.60 17.53
N VAL A 213 14.40 19.35 17.10
CA VAL A 213 15.34 19.04 16.01
C VAL A 213 14.60 18.56 14.75
N VAL A 214 13.41 17.99 14.88
CA VAL A 214 12.67 17.38 13.76
C VAL A 214 11.29 18.05 13.60
N PRO A 215 10.92 18.53 12.40
CA PRO A 215 9.61 19.12 12.15
C PRO A 215 8.46 18.11 12.37
N ARG A 216 7.30 18.61 12.81
CA ARG A 216 6.11 17.79 13.13
C ARG A 216 5.31 17.39 11.89
#